data_AF-A0A7X6PQS1-F1
#
_entry.id   AF-A0A7X6PQS1-F1
#
_cell.length_a   1.000
_cell.length_b   1.000
_cell.length_c   1.000
_cell.angle_alpha   90.00
_cell.angle_beta   90.00
_cell.angle_gamma   90.00
#
_symmetry.space_group_name_H-M   'P 1'
#
loop_
_entity.id
_entity.type
_entity.pdbx_description
1 polymer ?
#
loop_
_entity_poly.entity_id
_entity_poly.type
_entity_poly.pdbx_seq_one_letter_code
_entity_poly.pdbx_strand_id
1 'polypeptide(L)'
;MEKLPRGAFVLKRDKTPFWNNSSLAWIAFLIPFVIMALAYGAIQVFPFGQRHMLTVDLYHQYAPFFALFRDKLLSGGSLFYSMAGGLGTNFYALFAYYLASPLNLLLLIFPPAYLTEAIMLITLIKIGLAGLTFYLY
;
A
#
# COMPACT_ATOMS: atom_id res chain seq x y z
N MET A 1 65.84 -0.96 23.09
CA MET A 1 64.47 -1.47 22.82
C MET A 1 63.51 -0.30 22.95
N GLU A 2 63.20 0.31 21.82
CA GLU A 2 62.32 1.47 21.69
C GLU A 2 60.88 1.02 21.97
N LYS A 3 60.25 1.60 23.00
CA LYS A 3 58.86 1.28 23.36
C LYS A 3 57.96 1.87 22.27
N LEU A 4 57.42 1.01 21.41
CA LEU A 4 56.38 1.39 20.47
C LEU A 4 55.24 2.12 21.21
N PRO A 5 54.75 3.26 20.70
CA PRO A 5 53.59 3.89 21.29
C PRO A 5 52.43 2.90 21.21
N ARG A 6 51.79 2.62 22.36
CA ARG A 6 50.52 1.88 22.42
C ARG A 6 49.43 2.77 21.81
N GLY A 7 49.48 2.95 20.50
CA GLY A 7 48.43 3.54 19.71
C GLY A 7 47.29 2.54 19.65
N ALA A 8 46.45 2.53 20.67
CA ALA A 8 45.08 2.07 20.47
C ALA A 8 44.52 3.00 19.40
N PHE A 9 44.43 2.48 18.18
CA PHE A 9 43.81 3.16 17.05
C PHE A 9 42.32 3.23 17.38
N VAL A 10 41.93 4.20 18.20
CA VAL A 10 40.52 4.47 18.47
C VAL A 10 39.99 5.05 17.16
N LEU A 11 39.37 4.20 16.35
CA LEU A 11 38.56 4.62 15.21
C LEU A 11 37.47 5.53 15.77
N LYS A 12 37.75 6.83 15.77
CA LYS A 12 36.77 7.84 16.10
C LYS A 12 35.74 7.75 14.98
N ARG A 13 34.60 7.12 15.30
CA ARG A 13 33.47 6.93 14.39
C ARG A 13 32.76 8.28 14.22
N ASP A 14 33.49 9.27 13.70
CA ASP A 14 32.93 10.54 13.29
C ASP A 14 32.18 10.28 11.99
N LYS A 15 30.86 10.16 12.16
CA LYS A 15 29.79 10.69 11.30
C LYS A 15 28.51 9.99 11.75
N THR A 16 27.68 10.70 12.52
CA THR A 16 26.25 10.50 12.37
C THR A 16 25.97 10.59 10.87
N PRO A 17 25.24 9.62 10.28
CA PRO A 17 24.94 9.70 8.86
C PRO A 17 24.36 11.09 8.55
N PHE A 18 24.69 11.64 7.37
CA PHE A 18 24.15 12.94 6.92
C PHE A 18 22.60 12.97 6.97
N TRP A 19 21.98 11.79 6.93
CA TRP A 19 20.56 11.56 7.00
C TRP A 19 20.08 11.37 8.46
N ASN A 20 19.05 12.12 8.87
CA ASN A 20 18.36 11.85 10.13
C ASN A 20 17.46 10.61 10.02
N ASN A 21 17.10 9.97 11.13
CA ASN A 21 16.24 8.77 11.10
C ASN A 21 14.89 9.01 10.40
N SER A 22 14.32 10.21 10.52
CA SER A 22 13.09 10.57 9.82
C SER A 22 13.24 10.54 8.30
N SER A 23 14.38 11.01 7.78
CA SER A 23 14.68 11.00 6.34
C SER A 23 14.89 9.58 5.83
N LEU A 24 15.54 8.73 6.62
CA LEU A 24 15.68 7.31 6.31
C LEU A 24 14.33 6.59 6.28
N ALA A 25 13.42 6.90 7.21
CA ALA A 25 12.06 6.37 7.22
C ALA A 25 11.27 6.78 5.96
N TRP A 26 11.35 8.04 5.56
CA TRP A 26 10.73 8.51 4.32
C TRP A 26 11.31 7.83 3.09
N ILE A 27 12.61 7.63 3.04
CA ILE A 27 13.27 6.90 1.94
C ILE A 27 12.80 5.44 1.91
N ALA A 28 12.70 4.78 3.07
CA ALA A 28 12.23 3.41 3.18
C ALA A 28 10.77 3.24 2.68
N PHE A 29 9.94 4.27 2.86
CA PHE A 29 8.60 4.32 2.25
C PHE A 29 8.65 4.63 0.75
N LEU A 30 9.36 5.69 0.37
CA LEU A 30 9.29 6.27 -0.98
C LEU A 30 9.99 5.42 -2.03
N ILE A 31 11.11 4.78 -1.72
CA ILE A 31 11.83 3.95 -2.69
C ILE A 31 10.93 2.84 -3.29
N PRO A 32 10.35 1.92 -2.49
CA PRO A 32 9.52 0.85 -3.05
C PRO A 32 8.23 1.39 -3.67
N PHE A 33 7.63 2.44 -3.09
CA PHE A 33 6.46 3.12 -3.67
C PHE A 33 6.75 3.63 -5.09
N VAL A 34 7.82 4.41 -5.25
CA VAL A 34 8.17 5.08 -6.51
C VAL A 34 8.63 4.06 -7.55
N ILE A 35 9.45 3.07 -7.15
CA ILE A 35 9.88 2.00 -8.06
C ILE A 35 8.66 1.27 -8.62
N MET A 36 7.69 0.92 -7.77
CA MET A 36 6.49 0.22 -8.24
C MET A 36 5.61 1.12 -9.14
N ALA A 37 5.45 2.40 -8.78
CA ALA A 37 4.70 3.36 -9.60
C ALA A 37 5.34 3.54 -10.99
N LEU A 38 6.67 3.67 -11.05
CA LEU A 38 7.42 3.75 -12.30
C LEU A 38 7.33 2.45 -13.10
N ALA A 39 7.38 1.29 -12.45
CA ALA A 39 7.18 0.01 -13.11
C ALA A 39 5.81 -0.07 -13.78
N TYR A 40 4.73 0.26 -13.06
CA TYR A 40 3.38 0.34 -13.62
C TYR A 40 3.28 1.32 -14.80
N GLY A 41 3.92 2.48 -14.71
CA GLY A 41 4.01 3.43 -15.82
C GLY A 41 4.74 2.86 -17.04
N ALA A 42 5.89 2.22 -16.82
CA ALA A 42 6.71 1.63 -17.87
C ALA A 42 5.99 0.49 -18.62
N ILE A 43 5.19 -0.32 -17.91
CA ILE A 43 4.38 -1.37 -18.53
C ILE A 43 3.00 -0.89 -18.98
N GLN A 44 2.73 0.42 -18.95
CA GLN A 44 1.52 1.06 -19.48
C GLN A 44 0.23 0.61 -18.78
N VAL A 45 0.28 0.44 -17.46
CA VAL A 45 -0.89 0.15 -16.63
C VAL A 45 -1.69 1.44 -16.39
N PHE A 46 -3.00 1.37 -16.58
CA PHE A 46 -3.96 2.43 -16.33
C PHE A 46 -3.77 3.00 -14.91
N PRO A 47 -3.65 4.33 -14.74
CA PRO A 47 -4.01 5.37 -15.71
C PRO A 47 -2.91 5.74 -16.73
N PHE A 48 -1.69 5.20 -16.62
CA PHE A 48 -0.56 5.58 -17.48
C PHE A 48 -0.62 5.00 -18.89
N GLY A 49 -1.48 4.02 -19.14
CA GLY A 49 -1.66 3.39 -20.44
C GLY A 49 -2.93 2.55 -20.52
N GLN A 50 -3.01 1.69 -21.53
CA GLN A 50 -4.24 0.93 -21.89
C GLN A 50 -4.37 -0.43 -21.20
N ARG A 51 -3.36 -0.87 -20.43
CA ARG A 51 -3.42 -2.15 -19.70
C ARG A 51 -4.07 -1.96 -18.35
N HIS A 52 -4.91 -2.88 -17.90
CA HIS A 52 -5.55 -2.75 -16.58
C HIS A 52 -4.79 -3.52 -15.50
N MET A 53 -4.69 -2.93 -14.31
CA MET A 53 -4.21 -3.62 -13.11
C MET A 53 -5.20 -4.69 -12.66
N LEU A 54 -6.50 -4.45 -12.87
CA LEU A 54 -7.56 -5.39 -12.56
C LEU A 54 -7.50 -6.56 -13.54
N THR A 55 -6.79 -7.62 -13.14
CA THR A 55 -6.68 -8.87 -13.91
C THR A 55 -7.19 -10.03 -13.08
N VAL A 56 -7.77 -11.03 -13.76
CA VAL A 56 -8.25 -12.29 -13.17
C VAL A 56 -9.10 -12.02 -11.91
N ASP A 57 -8.64 -12.43 -10.72
CA ASP A 57 -9.39 -12.34 -9.48
C ASP A 57 -9.58 -10.88 -9.04
N LEU A 58 -8.59 -10.01 -9.30
CA LEU A 58 -8.69 -8.62 -8.91
C LEU A 58 -9.85 -7.92 -9.64
N TYR A 59 -10.11 -8.32 -10.89
CA TYR A 59 -11.23 -7.81 -11.68
C TYR A 59 -12.56 -8.50 -11.34
N HIS A 60 -12.60 -9.82 -11.38
CA HIS A 60 -13.85 -10.57 -11.28
C HIS A 60 -14.40 -10.68 -9.85
N GLN A 61 -13.54 -10.57 -8.83
CA GLN A 61 -13.92 -10.79 -7.44
C GLN A 61 -13.69 -9.55 -6.58
N TYR A 62 -12.46 -9.04 -6.54
CA TYR A 62 -12.10 -7.97 -5.60
C TYR A 62 -12.66 -6.59 -5.98
N ALA A 63 -12.61 -6.19 -7.25
CA ALA A 63 -13.15 -4.90 -7.68
C ALA A 63 -14.66 -4.74 -7.34
N PRO A 64 -15.53 -5.75 -7.61
CA PRO A 64 -16.91 -5.74 -7.13
C PRO A 64 -17.03 -5.64 -5.60
N PHE A 65 -16.14 -6.32 -4.85
CA PHE A 65 -16.14 -6.24 -3.38
C PHE A 65 -15.78 -4.85 -2.87
N PHE A 66 -14.78 -4.20 -3.47
CA PHE A 66 -14.42 -2.83 -3.15
C PHE A 66 -15.53 -1.84 -3.50
N ALA A 67 -16.18 -2.01 -4.65
CA ALA A 67 -17.33 -1.20 -5.05
C ALA A 67 -18.49 -1.33 -4.05
N LEU A 68 -18.84 -2.57 -3.67
CA LEU A 68 -19.89 -2.86 -2.71
C LEU A 68 -19.58 -2.30 -1.31
N PHE A 69 -18.33 -2.42 -0.87
CA PHE A 69 -17.88 -1.88 0.42
C PHE A 69 -17.99 -0.36 0.47
N ARG A 70 -17.52 0.31 -0.58
CA ARG A 70 -17.66 1.76 -0.72
C ARG A 70 -19.13 2.19 -0.72
N ASP A 71 -19.96 1.52 -1.52
CA ASP A 71 -21.40 1.82 -1.61
C ASP A 71 -22.11 1.65 -0.26
N LYS A 72 -21.89 0.54 0.45
CA LYS A 72 -22.50 0.29 1.77
C LYS A 72 -22.13 1.34 2.81
N LEU A 73 -20.85 1.73 2.85
CA LEU A 73 -20.39 2.74 3.81
C LEU A 73 -20.93 4.14 3.52
N LEU A 74 -21.07 4.51 2.24
CA LEU A 74 -21.57 5.84 1.86
C LEU A 74 -23.11 5.93 1.88
N SER A 75 -23.81 4.84 1.58
CA SER A 75 -25.28 4.80 1.56
C SER A 75 -25.90 4.44 2.92
N GLY A 76 -25.10 3.95 3.88
CA GLY A 76 -25.60 3.45 5.17
C GLY A 76 -26.31 2.10 5.07
N GLY A 77 -25.98 1.29 4.06
CA GLY A 77 -26.55 -0.05 3.88
C GLY A 77 -26.12 -1.06 4.97
N SER A 78 -26.81 -2.19 5.05
CA SER A 78 -26.51 -3.24 6.05
C SER A 78 -25.07 -3.74 5.95
N LEU A 79 -24.35 -3.77 7.07
CA LEU A 79 -22.97 -4.31 7.16
C LEU A 79 -22.93 -5.83 7.42
N PHE A 80 -24.07 -6.48 7.53
CA PHE A 80 -24.15 -7.92 7.77
C PHE A 80 -24.54 -8.71 6.52
N TYR A 81 -25.40 -8.13 5.68
CA TYR A 81 -25.96 -8.81 4.52
C TYR A 81 -26.06 -7.89 3.31
N SER A 82 -25.90 -8.46 2.12
CA SER A 82 -26.06 -7.75 0.85
C SER A 82 -26.98 -8.52 -0.07
N MET A 83 -28.02 -7.86 -0.59
CA MET A 83 -28.85 -8.40 -1.66
C MET A 83 -28.26 -8.18 -3.06
N ALA A 84 -27.15 -7.44 -3.16
CA ALA A 84 -26.54 -7.10 -4.45
C ALA A 84 -25.87 -8.27 -5.18
N GLY A 85 -25.76 -9.45 -4.56
CA GLY A 85 -25.16 -10.64 -5.17
C GLY A 85 -26.10 -11.84 -5.14
N GLY A 86 -26.67 -12.23 -6.29
CA GLY A 86 -27.45 -13.47 -6.44
C GLY A 86 -28.57 -13.64 -5.40
N LEU A 87 -28.56 -14.77 -4.67
CA LEU A 87 -29.46 -15.07 -3.54
C LEU A 87 -29.13 -14.29 -2.25
N GLY A 88 -28.26 -13.29 -2.36
CA GLY A 88 -27.68 -12.48 -1.31
C GLY A 88 -26.46 -13.11 -0.63
N THR A 89 -25.62 -12.25 -0.06
CA THR A 89 -24.31 -12.61 0.49
C THR A 89 -24.11 -12.06 1.90
N ASN A 90 -23.40 -12.83 2.73
CA ASN A 90 -22.97 -12.37 4.05
C ASN A 90 -21.83 -11.36 3.89
N PHE A 91 -22.17 -10.08 4.02
CA PHE A 91 -21.19 -9.00 3.83
C PHE A 91 -20.16 -8.95 4.95
N TYR A 92 -20.54 -9.33 6.18
CA TYR A 92 -19.62 -9.33 7.31
C TYR A 92 -18.48 -10.33 7.10
N ALA A 93 -18.81 -11.55 6.66
CA ALA A 93 -17.82 -12.58 6.35
C ALA A 93 -16.92 -12.15 5.17
N LEU A 94 -17.51 -11.55 4.12
CA LEU A 94 -16.77 -11.01 2.99
C LEU A 94 -15.80 -9.91 3.42
N PHE A 95 -16.28 -8.96 4.24
CA PHE A 95 -15.45 -7.88 4.76
C PHE A 95 -14.27 -8.42 5.57
N ALA A 96 -14.54 -9.33 6.52
CA ALA A 96 -13.52 -9.90 7.37
C ALA A 96 -12.43 -10.64 6.58
N TYR A 97 -12.83 -11.37 5.52
CA TYR A 97 -11.90 -12.18 4.74
C TYR A 97 -11.12 -11.37 3.69
N TYR A 98 -11.77 -10.41 3.00
CA TYR A 98 -11.18 -9.73 1.84
C TYR A 98 -10.84 -8.25 2.07
N LEU A 99 -11.59 -7.54 2.92
CA LEU A 99 -11.62 -6.07 2.94
C LEU A 99 -11.23 -5.43 4.27
N ALA A 100 -10.83 -6.22 5.27
CA ALA A 100 -10.53 -5.75 6.63
C ALA A 100 -9.31 -4.79 6.73
N SER A 101 -8.55 -4.57 5.66
CA SER A 101 -7.44 -3.62 5.66
C SER A 101 -7.94 -2.18 5.88
N PRO A 102 -7.42 -1.44 6.88
CA PRO A 102 -7.88 -0.08 7.17
C PRO A 102 -7.58 0.91 6.03
N LEU A 103 -6.59 0.60 5.18
CA LEU A 103 -6.26 1.40 3.99
C LEU A 103 -7.40 1.39 2.96
N ASN A 104 -8.29 0.40 3.00
CA ASN A 104 -9.45 0.37 2.11
C ASN A 104 -10.43 1.51 2.40
N LEU A 105 -10.36 2.17 3.56
CA LEU A 105 -11.14 3.38 3.85
C LEU A 105 -10.78 4.55 2.92
N LEU A 106 -9.57 4.56 2.35
CA LEU A 106 -9.18 5.56 1.35
C LEU A 106 -10.08 5.51 0.11
N LEU A 107 -10.72 4.37 -0.19
CA LEU A 107 -11.68 4.23 -1.28
C LEU A 107 -12.88 5.18 -1.16
N LEU A 108 -13.22 5.61 0.07
CA LEU A 108 -14.35 6.51 0.32
C LEU A 108 -14.11 7.91 -0.25
N ILE A 109 -12.84 8.31 -0.39
CA ILE A 109 -12.43 9.61 -0.90
C ILE A 109 -12.62 9.70 -2.42
N PHE A 110 -12.47 8.57 -3.12
CA PHE A 110 -12.53 8.53 -4.58
C PHE A 110 -13.97 8.38 -5.08
N PRO A 111 -14.37 9.07 -6.17
CA PRO A 111 -15.64 8.78 -6.86
C PRO A 111 -15.66 7.35 -7.43
N PRO A 112 -16.84 6.75 -7.67
CA PRO A 112 -16.95 5.40 -8.24
C PRO A 112 -16.20 5.21 -9.56
N ALA A 113 -16.14 6.26 -10.39
CA ALA A 113 -15.45 6.25 -11.68
C ALA A 113 -13.93 6.04 -11.56
N TYR A 114 -13.34 6.40 -10.40
CA TYR A 114 -11.90 6.31 -10.14
C TYR A 114 -11.53 5.12 -9.24
N LEU A 115 -12.39 4.09 -9.18
CA LEU A 115 -12.17 2.94 -8.30
C LEU A 115 -10.87 2.19 -8.63
N THR A 116 -10.55 2.06 -9.93
CA THR A 116 -9.33 1.39 -10.39
C THR A 116 -8.07 2.10 -9.91
N GLU A 117 -8.05 3.43 -10.06
CA GLU A 117 -6.96 4.30 -9.62
C GLU A 117 -6.84 4.30 -8.10
N ALA A 118 -7.96 4.26 -7.39
CA ALA A 118 -7.96 4.13 -5.94
C ALA A 118 -7.33 2.81 -5.47
N ILE A 119 -7.69 1.68 -6.11
CA ILE A 119 -7.09 0.36 -5.81
C ILE A 119 -5.58 0.38 -6.11
N MET A 120 -5.18 0.98 -7.24
CA MET A 120 -3.77 1.12 -7.60
C MET A 120 -3.01 1.94 -6.55
N LEU A 121 -3.53 3.12 -6.18
CA LEU A 121 -2.90 3.99 -5.18
C LEU A 121 -2.79 3.29 -3.82
N ILE A 122 -3.85 2.63 -3.36
CA ILE A 122 -3.83 1.87 -2.10
C ILE A 122 -2.78 0.76 -2.16
N THR A 123 -2.60 0.12 -3.31
CA THR A 123 -1.57 -0.91 -3.50
C THR A 123 -0.17 -0.32 -3.41
N LEU A 124 0.08 0.82 -4.05
CA LEU A 124 1.36 1.54 -3.94
C LEU A 124 1.64 1.96 -2.49
N ILE A 125 0.63 2.49 -1.78
CA ILE A 125 0.75 2.85 -0.36
C ILE A 125 1.09 1.61 0.48
N LYS A 126 0.43 0.47 0.26
CA LYS A 126 0.74 -0.79 0.97
C LYS A 126 2.19 -1.21 0.78
N ILE A 127 2.71 -1.09 -0.44
CA ILE A 127 4.11 -1.40 -0.78
C ILE A 127 5.07 -0.41 -0.08
N GLY A 128 4.76 0.88 -0.08
CA GLY A 128 5.52 1.88 0.67
C GLY A 128 5.53 1.61 2.17
N LEU A 129 4.38 1.31 2.77
CA LEU A 129 4.25 0.98 4.19
C LEU A 129 5.01 -0.30 4.56
N ALA A 130 5.08 -1.28 3.66
CA ALA A 130 5.89 -2.48 3.88
C ALA A 130 7.38 -2.12 4.01
N GLY A 131 7.90 -1.26 3.12
CA GLY A 131 9.27 -0.75 3.20
C GLY A 131 9.53 0.06 4.47
N LEU A 132 8.60 0.94 4.85
CA LEU A 132 8.68 1.68 6.11
C LEU A 132 8.71 0.75 7.32
N THR A 133 7.86 -0.28 7.35
CA THR A 133 7.80 -1.24 8.45
C THR A 133 9.11 -2.00 8.59
N PHE A 134 9.71 -2.43 7.47
CA PHE A 134 11.03 -3.09 7.50
C PHE A 134 12.17 -2.19 7.96
N TYR A 135 12.02 -0.87 7.88
CA TYR A 135 12.98 0.07 8.45
C TYR A 135 12.80 0.24 9.96
N LEU A 136 11.55 0.16 10.44
CA LEU A 136 11.21 0.41 11.85
C LEU A 136 11.47 -0.80 12.78
N TYR A 137 11.43 -2.03 12.24
CA TYR A 137 11.56 -3.29 12.99
C TYR A 137 12.74 -4.10 12.49
#